data_AF-A0A831TUF9-F1
#
_entry.id   AF-A0A831TUF9-F1
#
_cell.length_a   1.000
_cell.length_b   1.000
_cell.length_c   1.000
_cell.angle_alpha   90.00
_cell.angle_beta   90.00
_cell.angle_gamma   90.00
#
_symmetry.space_group_name_H-M   'P 1'
#
loop_
_entity.id
_entity.type
_entity.pdbx_description
1 polymer ?
#
loop_
_entity_poly.entity_id
_entity_poly.type
_entity_poly.pdbx_seq_one_letter_code
_entity_poly.pdbx_strand_id
1 'polypeptide(L)'
;MKKFLLLGMWLIIVATLVGCSSNNMLVKGNELPYVKKKLELGMTKADVKELFGRNYTNVYHAVNGSEVWRYDWAIEEGYVVVPEQGMETVAHYDREGFQAGKLSSQLFISWTRNNVVKDVIVYYMDDGEIKDYMF
;
A
#
# COMPACT_ATOMS: atom_id res chain seq x y z
N MET A 1 -15.90 7.68 76.05
CA MET A 1 -14.74 6.77 75.84
C MET A 1 -14.70 6.42 74.34
N LYS A 2 -14.03 7.20 73.48
CA LYS A 2 -12.65 7.01 72.98
C LYS A 2 -12.30 5.55 72.62
N LYS A 3 -12.39 5.16 71.33
CA LYS A 3 -11.25 4.92 70.38
C LYS A 3 -11.63 4.02 69.17
N PHE A 4 -11.31 4.55 67.97
CA PHE A 4 -10.70 3.94 66.77
C PHE A 4 -11.04 2.51 66.30
N LEU A 5 -11.42 2.38 65.01
CA LEU A 5 -10.80 1.47 64.01
C LEU A 5 -11.35 1.80 62.59
N LEU A 6 -10.52 2.44 61.76
CA LEU A 6 -9.98 1.99 60.46
C LEU A 6 -11.04 1.73 59.35
N LEU A 7 -11.15 2.61 58.35
CA LEU A 7 -10.40 2.62 57.08
C LEU A 7 -10.72 1.39 56.19
N GLY A 8 -11.45 1.63 55.10
CA GLY A 8 -11.81 0.61 54.12
C GLY A 8 -12.53 1.23 52.93
N MET A 9 -11.86 2.17 52.28
CA MET A 9 -12.24 2.71 50.97
C MET A 9 -12.25 1.56 49.97
N TRP A 10 -13.42 1.20 49.44
CA TRP A 10 -13.52 0.44 48.19
C TRP A 10 -14.46 1.17 47.24
N LEU A 11 -13.82 1.88 46.30
CA LEU A 11 -14.40 2.24 45.01
C LEU A 11 -14.90 0.97 44.32
N ILE A 12 -16.12 1.00 43.79
CA ILE A 12 -16.40 0.34 42.51
C ILE A 12 -17.07 1.40 41.64
N ILE A 13 -16.24 2.06 40.83
CA ILE A 13 -16.69 2.97 39.80
C ILE A 13 -17.33 2.16 38.67
N VAL A 14 -18.43 2.76 38.22
CA VAL A 14 -19.38 2.40 37.19
C VAL A 14 -18.75 2.36 35.78
N ALA A 15 -19.52 1.76 34.87
CA ALA A 15 -19.56 1.97 33.42
C ALA A 15 -18.81 0.94 32.58
N THR A 16 -19.63 0.03 32.05
CA THR A 16 -19.45 -0.72 30.82
C THR A 16 -18.90 0.17 29.70
N LEU A 17 -17.62 0.02 29.39
CA LEU A 17 -17.13 0.38 28.07
C LEU A 17 -17.36 -0.83 27.17
N VAL A 18 -18.41 -0.72 26.35
CA VAL A 18 -18.52 -1.41 25.08
C VAL A 18 -17.23 -1.10 24.32
N GLY A 19 -16.30 -2.04 24.37
CA GLY A 19 -15.19 -2.08 23.44
C GLY A 19 -15.77 -2.41 22.08
N CYS A 20 -16.27 -1.40 21.36
CA CYS A 20 -16.15 -1.43 19.92
C CYS A 20 -14.66 -1.60 19.66
N SER A 21 -14.24 -2.82 19.35
CA SER A 21 -12.97 -3.05 18.67
C SER A 21 -13.15 -2.44 17.29
N SER A 22 -13.02 -1.12 17.23
CA SER A 22 -12.65 -0.43 16.02
C SER A 22 -11.30 -1.02 15.65
N ASN A 23 -11.33 -2.06 14.82
CA ASN A 23 -10.19 -2.39 13.99
C ASN A 23 -10.02 -1.14 13.12
N ASN A 24 -9.31 -0.15 13.64
CA ASN A 24 -8.67 0.87 12.86
C ASN A 24 -7.65 0.11 12.03
N MET A 25 -8.14 -0.52 10.97
CA MET A 25 -7.36 -0.91 9.83
C MET A 25 -6.72 0.39 9.40
N LEU A 26 -5.45 0.56 9.79
CA LEU A 26 -4.64 1.67 9.39
C LEU A 26 -4.62 1.58 7.86
N VAL A 27 -5.50 2.32 7.20
CA VAL A 27 -5.36 2.61 5.78
C VAL A 27 -4.14 3.51 5.71
N LYS A 28 -2.96 2.87 5.73
CA LYS A 28 -1.72 3.42 5.20
C LYS A 28 -2.11 4.03 3.86
N GLY A 29 -1.93 5.35 3.73
CA GLY A 29 -2.52 6.15 2.66
C GLY A 29 -2.36 5.52 1.28
N ASN A 30 -3.38 5.67 0.43
CA ASN A 30 -3.28 5.29 -0.96
C ASN A 30 -2.47 6.36 -1.73
N GLU A 31 -1.52 5.95 -2.56
CA GLU A 31 -0.72 6.91 -3.36
C GLU A 31 -1.46 7.34 -4.64
N LEU A 32 -2.64 6.79 -4.88
CA LEU A 32 -3.46 7.06 -6.06
C LEU A 32 -3.70 8.56 -6.31
N PRO A 33 -4.07 9.40 -5.32
CA PRO A 33 -4.27 10.84 -5.57
C PRO A 33 -3.00 11.56 -6.03
N TYR A 34 -1.83 11.14 -5.53
CA TYR A 34 -0.56 11.70 -5.95
C TYR A 34 -0.22 11.27 -7.38
N VAL A 35 -0.38 9.98 -7.70
CA VAL A 35 -0.19 9.46 -9.06
C VAL A 35 -1.09 10.19 -10.06
N LYS A 36 -2.39 10.31 -9.78
CA LYS A 36 -3.37 10.99 -10.65
C LYS A 36 -3.04 12.46 -10.93
N LYS A 37 -2.37 13.12 -9.98
CA LYS A 37 -2.05 14.55 -10.07
C LYS A 37 -0.71 14.82 -10.76
N LYS A 38 0.22 13.87 -10.67
CA LYS A 38 1.63 14.11 -11.01
C LYS A 38 2.15 13.29 -12.17
N LEU A 39 1.63 12.09 -12.38
CA LEU A 39 2.09 11.22 -13.45
C LEU A 39 1.24 11.45 -14.70
N GLU A 40 1.92 11.68 -15.81
CA GLU A 40 1.29 11.93 -17.11
C GLU A 40 1.95 11.05 -18.18
N LEU A 41 1.18 10.72 -19.23
CA LEU A 41 1.72 10.05 -20.41
C LEU A 41 2.79 10.93 -21.07
N GLY A 42 3.81 10.30 -21.64
CA GLY A 42 4.92 11.02 -22.28
C GLY A 42 6.01 11.51 -21.33
N MET A 43 5.84 11.40 -20.00
CA MET A 43 6.92 11.66 -19.05
C MET A 43 8.11 10.73 -19.28
N THR A 44 9.32 11.23 -19.13
CA THR A 44 10.52 10.40 -19.28
C THR A 44 10.76 9.55 -18.04
N LYS A 45 11.56 8.51 -18.19
CA LYS A 45 12.13 7.75 -17.07
C LYS A 45 12.83 8.62 -16.02
N ALA A 46 13.41 9.75 -16.41
CA ALA A 46 14.06 10.68 -15.49
C ALA A 46 13.03 11.46 -14.67
N ASP A 47 11.97 11.97 -15.31
CA ASP A 47 10.87 12.68 -14.63
C ASP A 47 10.19 11.78 -13.59
N VAL A 48 9.92 10.52 -13.96
CA VAL A 48 9.32 9.53 -13.05
C VAL A 48 10.24 9.25 -11.85
N LYS A 49 11.56 9.19 -12.06
CA LYS A 49 12.54 9.04 -10.97
C LYS A 49 12.60 10.27 -10.07
N GLU A 50 12.35 11.46 -10.60
CA GLU A 50 12.26 12.67 -9.80
C GLU A 50 10.98 12.69 -8.95
N LEU A 51 9.85 12.22 -9.50
CA LEU A 51 8.56 12.19 -8.82
C LEU A 51 8.44 11.12 -7.73
N PHE A 52 8.96 9.92 -7.98
CA PHE A 52 8.74 8.74 -7.12
C PHE A 52 10.04 8.16 -6.56
N GLY A 53 11.19 8.71 -6.92
CA GLY A 53 12.49 8.18 -6.55
C GLY A 53 12.92 6.99 -7.40
N ARG A 54 14.01 6.34 -6.95
CA ARG A 54 14.70 5.26 -7.66
C ARG A 54 14.40 3.87 -7.12
N ASN A 55 13.51 3.77 -6.13
CA ASN A 55 13.13 2.51 -5.48
C ASN A 55 11.99 1.85 -6.26
N TYR A 56 12.29 1.39 -7.46
CA TYR A 56 11.38 0.60 -8.28
C TYR A 56 11.97 -0.78 -8.54
N THR A 57 11.09 -1.73 -8.81
CA THR A 57 11.43 -3.07 -9.30
C THR A 57 11.20 -3.13 -10.81
N ASN A 58 12.16 -3.66 -11.55
CA ASN A 58 11.96 -3.97 -12.96
C ASN A 58 11.20 -5.29 -13.08
N VAL A 59 10.03 -5.22 -13.70
CA VAL A 59 9.21 -6.36 -14.08
C VAL A 59 8.90 -6.24 -15.58
N TYR A 60 8.22 -7.23 -16.15
CA TYR A 60 8.02 -7.34 -17.59
C TYR A 60 6.59 -7.74 -17.90
N HIS A 61 6.05 -7.16 -18.96
CA HIS A 61 4.74 -7.56 -19.49
C HIS A 61 4.73 -9.03 -19.88
N ALA A 62 3.72 -9.77 -19.40
CA ALA A 62 3.59 -11.22 -19.66
C ALA A 62 3.51 -11.56 -21.16
N VAL A 63 2.91 -10.68 -21.97
CA VAL A 63 2.60 -10.96 -23.38
C VAL A 63 3.75 -10.58 -24.31
N ASN A 64 4.34 -9.41 -24.11
CA ASN A 64 5.30 -8.84 -25.06
C ASN A 64 6.72 -8.66 -24.49
N GLY A 65 6.94 -9.03 -23.22
CA GLY A 65 8.23 -8.93 -22.55
C GLY A 65 8.76 -7.50 -22.41
N SER A 66 7.94 -6.48 -22.64
CA SER A 66 8.38 -5.09 -22.46
C SER A 66 8.58 -4.75 -20.99
N GLU A 67 9.59 -3.94 -20.72
CA GLU A 67 9.92 -3.47 -19.38
C GLU A 67 8.74 -2.68 -18.77
N VAL A 68 8.51 -2.93 -17.49
CA VAL A 68 7.56 -2.23 -16.65
C VAL A 68 8.28 -1.88 -15.34
N TRP A 69 8.09 -0.67 -14.86
CA TRP A 69 8.54 -0.31 -13.52
C TRP A 69 7.41 -0.51 -12.53
N ARG A 70 7.70 -1.23 -11.44
CA ARG A 70 6.81 -1.38 -10.30
C ARG A 70 7.30 -0.55 -9.13
N TYR A 71 6.41 0.26 -8.55
CA TYR A 71 6.62 0.94 -7.28
C TYR A 71 5.67 0.35 -6.25
N ASP A 72 6.21 0.05 -5.07
CA ASP A 72 5.48 -0.60 -3.98
C ASP A 72 5.42 0.39 -2.80
N TRP A 73 4.24 0.72 -2.29
CA TRP A 73 4.08 1.72 -1.24
C TRP A 73 3.44 1.20 0.03
N ALA A 74 3.83 1.87 1.12
CA ALA A 74 3.45 1.57 2.48
C ALA A 74 3.67 0.10 2.86
N ILE A 75 4.80 -0.45 2.42
CA ILE A 75 5.24 -1.81 2.74
C ILE A 75 5.42 -1.95 4.25
N GLU A 76 4.96 -3.07 4.83
CA GLU A 76 5.24 -3.44 6.22
C GLU A 76 6.74 -3.75 6.39
N GLU A 77 7.32 -3.36 7.52
CA GLU A 77 8.74 -3.62 7.80
C GLU A 77 9.05 -5.13 7.72
N GLY A 78 10.09 -5.47 6.96
CA GLY A 78 10.50 -6.86 6.74
C GLY A 78 9.68 -7.62 5.69
N TYR A 79 8.60 -7.03 5.16
CA TYR A 79 7.87 -7.63 4.04
C TYR A 79 8.62 -7.41 2.73
N VAL A 80 8.71 -8.48 1.94
CA VAL A 80 9.29 -8.45 0.60
C VAL A 80 8.19 -8.85 -0.37
N VAL A 81 7.92 -8.00 -1.35
CA VAL A 81 7.01 -8.32 -2.44
C VAL A 81 7.68 -9.37 -3.33
N VAL A 82 7.37 -10.63 -3.05
CA VAL A 82 7.80 -11.76 -3.87
C VAL A 82 6.79 -11.99 -4.98
N PRO A 83 7.25 -12.14 -6.24
CA PRO A 83 6.38 -12.58 -7.31
C PRO A 83 5.85 -14.00 -7.01
N GLU A 84 4.66 -14.32 -7.52
CA GLU A 84 4.14 -15.68 -7.45
C GLU A 84 5.11 -16.66 -8.15
N GLN A 85 5.16 -17.92 -7.69
CA GLN A 85 6.09 -18.91 -8.25
C GLN A 85 5.90 -19.05 -9.77
N GLY A 86 7.00 -18.92 -10.52
CA GLY A 86 6.98 -18.94 -11.99
C GLY A 86 6.64 -17.59 -12.65
N MET A 87 6.39 -16.55 -11.87
CA MET A 87 6.12 -15.17 -12.33
C MET A 87 7.19 -14.17 -11.86
N GLU A 88 8.41 -14.65 -11.58
CA GLU A 88 9.51 -13.89 -10.95
C GLU A 88 9.84 -12.55 -11.61
N THR A 89 9.47 -12.39 -12.87
CA THR A 89 9.70 -11.20 -13.67
C THR A 89 8.44 -10.64 -14.30
N VAL A 90 7.26 -11.20 -14.05
CA VAL A 90 6.02 -10.78 -14.69
C VAL A 90 5.39 -9.64 -13.91
N ALA A 91 4.87 -8.63 -14.62
CA ALA A 91 4.11 -7.53 -14.05
C ALA A 91 2.77 -8.06 -13.50
N HIS A 92 2.79 -8.47 -12.22
CA HIS A 92 1.62 -8.92 -11.46
C HIS A 92 1.59 -8.20 -10.11
N TYR A 93 0.39 -7.92 -9.59
CA TYR A 93 0.21 -7.28 -8.30
C TYR A 93 0.19 -8.31 -7.17
N ASP A 94 0.64 -7.91 -5.98
CA ASP A 94 0.79 -8.78 -4.82
C ASP A 94 -0.52 -8.91 -4.05
N ARG A 95 -1.41 -9.74 -4.58
CA ARG A 95 -2.74 -9.99 -3.99
C ARG A 95 -2.64 -10.42 -2.51
N GLU A 96 -1.72 -11.33 -2.19
CA GLU A 96 -1.56 -11.84 -0.82
C GLU A 96 -1.12 -10.72 0.12
N GLY A 97 -0.15 -9.91 -0.30
CA GLY A 97 0.32 -8.76 0.46
C GLY A 97 -0.77 -7.71 0.66
N PHE A 98 -1.61 -7.44 -0.35
CA PHE A 98 -2.79 -6.58 -0.20
C PHE A 98 -3.77 -7.13 0.83
N GLN A 99 -4.16 -8.40 0.70
CA GLN A 99 -5.14 -9.03 1.59
C GLN A 99 -4.64 -9.14 3.04
N ALA A 100 -3.34 -9.33 3.23
CA ALA A 100 -2.70 -9.37 4.54
C ALA A 100 -2.35 -7.98 5.10
N GLY A 101 -2.66 -6.89 4.38
CA GLY A 101 -2.35 -5.52 4.80
C GLY A 101 -0.86 -5.17 4.82
N LYS A 102 -0.04 -5.93 4.09
CA LYS A 102 1.43 -5.78 4.01
C LYS A 102 1.89 -4.66 3.08
N LEU A 103 1.01 -4.18 2.20
CA LEU A 103 1.21 -2.99 1.37
C LEU A 103 -0.12 -2.30 1.10
N SER A 104 -0.09 -1.01 0.73
CA SER A 104 -1.32 -0.23 0.46
C SER A 104 -1.60 0.01 -1.01
N SER A 105 -0.55 0.02 -1.85
CA SER A 105 -0.69 0.24 -3.29
C SER A 105 0.55 -0.22 -4.08
N GLN A 106 0.32 -0.52 -5.35
CA GLN A 106 1.38 -0.80 -6.33
C GLN A 106 1.09 -0.04 -7.63
N LEU A 107 2.09 0.69 -8.11
CA LEU A 107 2.06 1.36 -9.40
C LEU A 107 2.91 0.58 -10.40
N PHE A 108 2.35 0.36 -11.58
CA PHE A 108 3.01 -0.21 -12.75
C PHE A 108 3.05 0.84 -13.86
N ILE A 109 4.25 1.11 -14.38
CA ILE A 109 4.48 2.06 -15.46
C ILE A 109 5.07 1.33 -16.66
N SER A 110 4.36 1.36 -17.77
CA SER A 110 4.81 0.82 -19.05
C SER A 110 5.47 1.90 -19.88
N TRP A 111 6.46 1.52 -20.68
CA TRP A 111 7.26 2.46 -21.46
C TRP A 111 7.04 2.30 -22.96
N THR A 112 7.10 3.41 -23.69
CA THR A 112 7.25 3.38 -25.14
C THR A 112 8.69 3.01 -25.52
N ARG A 113 8.93 2.72 -26.80
CA ARG A 113 10.28 2.51 -27.34
C ARG A 113 11.21 3.72 -27.13
N ASN A 114 10.67 4.92 -26.97
CA ASN A 114 11.41 6.15 -26.74
C ASN A 114 11.62 6.43 -25.23
N ASN A 115 11.38 5.46 -24.34
CA ASN A 115 11.55 5.58 -22.89
C ASN A 115 10.69 6.68 -22.23
N VAL A 116 9.49 6.90 -22.75
CA VAL A 116 8.46 7.74 -22.12
C VAL A 116 7.28 6.91 -21.66
N VAL A 117 6.56 7.38 -20.64
CA VAL A 117 5.36 6.73 -20.07
C VAL A 117 4.34 6.48 -21.18
N LYS A 118 3.93 5.20 -21.30
CA LYS A 118 2.97 4.72 -22.28
C LYS A 118 1.61 4.43 -21.66
N ASP A 119 1.62 3.68 -20.56
CA ASP A 119 0.42 3.25 -19.83
C ASP A 119 0.76 3.18 -18.34
N VAL A 120 -0.21 3.51 -17.49
CA VAL A 120 -0.10 3.44 -16.04
C VAL A 120 -1.22 2.57 -15.49
N ILE A 121 -0.91 1.70 -14.53
CA ILE A 121 -1.90 0.98 -13.73
C ILE A 121 -1.52 1.09 -12.25
N VAL A 122 -2.46 1.51 -11.41
CA VAL A 122 -2.31 1.54 -9.96
C VAL A 122 -3.28 0.54 -9.34
N TYR A 123 -2.77 -0.43 -8.59
CA TYR A 123 -3.57 -1.26 -7.70
C TYR A 123 -3.55 -0.65 -6.30
N TYR A 124 -4.70 -0.58 -5.64
CA TYR A 124 -4.83 0.01 -4.32
C TYR A 124 -5.96 -0.64 -3.53
N MET A 125 -5.86 -0.59 -2.20
CA MET A 125 -6.93 -1.02 -1.30
C MET A 125 -7.95 0.11 -1.12
N ASP A 126 -9.23 -0.19 -1.30
CA ASP A 126 -10.35 0.72 -1.04
C ASP A 126 -11.54 -0.07 -0.50
N ASP A 127 -11.99 0.29 0.70
CA ASP A 127 -13.09 -0.38 1.42
C ASP A 127 -12.95 -1.91 1.53
N GLY A 128 -11.72 -2.39 1.74
CA GLY A 128 -11.42 -3.83 1.86
C GLY A 128 -11.35 -4.58 0.53
N GLU A 129 -11.51 -3.89 -0.60
CA GLU A 129 -11.37 -4.45 -1.94
C GLU A 129 -10.12 -3.91 -2.64
N ILE A 130 -9.48 -4.78 -3.43
CA ILE A 130 -8.40 -4.37 -4.32
C ILE A 130 -9.04 -3.78 -5.58
N LYS A 131 -8.78 -2.50 -5.84
CA LYS A 131 -9.23 -1.79 -7.04
C LYS A 131 -8.05 -1.41 -7.90
N ASP A 132 -8.31 -1.17 -9.18
CA ASP A 132 -7.34 -0.64 -10.11
C ASP A 132 -7.76 0.74 -10.66
N TYR A 133 -6.78 1.48 -11.15
CA TYR A 133 -6.96 2.72 -11.90
C TYR A 133 -5.93 2.77 -13.01
N MET A 134 -6.36 3.09 -14.23
CA MET A 134 -5.52 3.08 -15.42
C MET A 134 -5.73 4.33 -16.28
N PHE A 135 -4.65 4.78 -16.94
CA PHE A 135 -4.66 5.85 -17.93
C PHE A 135 -3.39 5.84 -18.79
#